data_AF-A0A0M3RVX9-F1
#
_entry.id   AF-A0A0M3RVX9-F1
#
_cell.length_a   1.000
_cell.length_b   1.000
_cell.length_c   1.000
_cell.angle_alpha   90.00
_cell.angle_beta   90.00
_cell.angle_gamma   90.00
#
_symmetry.space_group_name_H-M   'P 1'
#
loop_
_entity.id
_entity.type
_entity.pdbx_description
1 polymer ?
#
loop_
_entity_poly.entity_id
_entity_poly.type
_entity_poly.pdbx_seq_one_letter_code
_entity_poly.pdbx_strand_id
1 'polypeptide(L)'
;MSTELDQNLEKILPEDIARTFESAYHVFTGNNDHIEDLLKHGGALLRKASHRFTTTQLIIGISVLAVGAVLLTQRVAEAIEDSSDDEPKKKAPRQIG
;
A
#
# COMPACT_ATOMS: atom_id res chain seq x y z
N MET A 1 -10.25 6.10 -26.90
CA MET A 1 -9.84 4.68 -26.75
C MET A 1 -9.43 4.44 -25.31
N SER A 2 -10.39 4.34 -24.39
CA SER A 2 -10.18 4.10 -22.94
C SER A 2 -10.74 2.75 -22.49
N THR A 3 -11.38 2.01 -23.40
CA THR A 3 -12.16 0.80 -23.10
C THR A 3 -11.32 -0.47 -22.98
N GLU A 4 -10.07 -0.47 -23.44
CA GLU A 4 -9.20 -1.67 -23.39
C GLU A 4 -8.53 -1.90 -22.01
N LEU A 5 -8.51 -0.88 -21.15
CA LEU A 5 -7.96 -0.98 -19.80
C LEU A 5 -8.90 -1.76 -18.86
N ASP A 6 -10.21 -1.47 -18.92
CA ASP A 6 -11.25 -2.16 -18.15
C ASP A 6 -11.30 -3.67 -18.42
N GLN A 7 -11.19 -4.09 -19.68
CA GLN A 7 -11.28 -5.52 -20.06
C GLN A 7 -10.06 -6.37 -19.66
N ASN A 8 -8.94 -5.74 -19.30
CA ASN A 8 -7.74 -6.46 -18.85
C ASN A 8 -7.64 -6.56 -17.32
N LEU A 9 -8.33 -5.70 -16.57
CA LEU A 9 -8.48 -5.82 -15.13
C LEU A 9 -9.32 -7.07 -14.76
N GLU A 10 -10.32 -7.43 -15.57
CA GLU A 10 -11.21 -8.59 -15.33
C GLU A 10 -10.52 -9.96 -15.28
N LYS A 11 -9.26 -10.07 -15.73
CA LYS A 11 -8.52 -11.35 -15.78
C LYS A 11 -7.54 -11.57 -14.63
N ILE A 12 -7.38 -10.59 -13.75
CA ILE A 12 -6.85 -10.85 -12.41
C ILE A 12 -8.09 -10.99 -11.52
N LEU A 13 -8.35 -12.20 -11.05
CA LEU A 13 -9.48 -12.43 -10.16
C LEU A 13 -9.27 -11.58 -8.89
N PRO A 14 -10.24 -10.75 -8.49
CA PRO A 14 -10.10 -9.90 -7.31
C PRO A 14 -9.80 -10.73 -6.05
N GLU A 15 -10.22 -12.01 -6.04
CA GLU A 15 -9.89 -12.95 -4.97
C GLU A 15 -8.39 -13.28 -4.90
N ASP A 16 -7.70 -13.41 -6.03
CA ASP A 16 -6.26 -13.73 -6.07
C ASP A 16 -5.42 -12.56 -5.54
N ILE A 17 -5.85 -11.34 -5.86
CA ILE A 17 -5.27 -10.11 -5.33
C ILE A 17 -5.50 -10.06 -3.82
N ALA A 18 -6.75 -10.21 -3.37
CA ALA A 18 -7.11 -10.15 -1.95
C ALA A 18 -6.29 -11.12 -1.10
N ARG A 19 -6.15 -12.39 -1.52
CA ARG A 19 -5.34 -13.39 -0.80
C ARG A 19 -3.85 -13.05 -0.76
N THR A 20 -3.32 -12.46 -1.84
CA THR A 20 -1.92 -12.01 -1.88
C THR A 20 -1.70 -10.85 -0.93
N PHE A 21 -2.63 -9.90 -0.86
CA PHE A 21 -2.58 -8.78 0.09
C PHE A 21 -2.74 -9.22 1.54
N GLU A 22 -3.66 -10.15 1.82
CA GLU A 22 -3.83 -10.75 3.14
C GLU A 22 -2.55 -11.45 3.59
N SER A 23 -1.96 -12.27 2.71
CA SER A 23 -0.67 -12.92 2.98
C SER A 23 0.46 -11.88 3.17
N ALA A 24 0.53 -10.85 2.32
CA ALA A 24 1.45 -9.71 2.43
C ALA A 24 1.38 -9.03 3.78
N TYR A 25 0.14 -8.75 4.21
CA TYR A 25 -0.14 -8.12 5.47
C TYR A 25 0.30 -9.01 6.64
N HIS A 26 -0.06 -10.30 6.62
CA HIS A 26 0.33 -11.24 7.67
C HIS A 26 1.84 -11.39 7.81
N VAL A 27 2.59 -11.45 6.70
CA VAL A 27 4.07 -11.50 6.76
C VAL A 27 4.66 -10.19 7.24
N PHE A 28 4.10 -9.04 6.82
CA PHE A 28 4.55 -7.74 7.33
C PHE A 28 4.31 -7.58 8.84
N THR A 29 3.27 -8.21 9.38
CA THR A 29 3.00 -8.29 10.83
C THR A 29 3.85 -9.32 11.58
N GLY A 30 4.75 -10.05 10.90
CA GLY A 30 5.70 -10.99 11.49
C GLY A 30 5.28 -12.47 11.44
N ASN A 31 4.15 -12.81 10.82
CA ASN A 31 3.73 -14.19 10.63
C ASN A 31 4.35 -14.78 9.35
N ASN A 32 5.49 -15.44 9.50
CA ASN A 32 6.26 -16.00 8.39
C ASN A 32 5.59 -17.21 7.71
N ASP A 33 4.53 -17.78 8.29
CA ASP A 33 3.84 -18.95 7.74
C ASP A 33 3.15 -18.64 6.39
N HIS A 34 2.82 -17.37 6.14
CA HIS A 34 2.20 -16.92 4.90
C HIS A 34 3.19 -16.49 3.82
N ILE A 35 4.51 -16.56 4.07
CA ILE A 35 5.54 -16.21 3.08
C ILE A 35 5.41 -17.10 1.84
N GLU A 36 5.18 -18.39 2.03
CA GLU A 36 5.07 -19.33 0.92
C GLU A 36 3.84 -19.03 0.06
N ASP A 37 2.70 -18.73 0.68
CA ASP A 37 1.48 -18.33 -0.02
C ASP A 37 1.64 -16.99 -0.74
N LEU A 38 2.32 -16.02 -0.13
CA LEU A 38 2.74 -14.76 -0.77
C LEU A 38 3.58 -14.98 -2.02
N LEU A 39 4.61 -15.82 -1.94
CA LEU A 39 5.49 -16.09 -3.06
C LEU A 39 4.74 -16.84 -4.16
N LYS A 40 3.88 -17.78 -3.79
CA LYS A 40 3.09 -18.58 -4.72
C LYS A 40 2.04 -17.74 -5.44
N HIS A 41 1.23 -17.00 -4.70
CA HIS A 41 0.15 -16.18 -5.26
C HIS A 41 0.68 -14.88 -5.87
N GLY A 42 1.59 -14.19 -5.18
CA GLY A 42 2.27 -12.99 -5.68
C GLY A 42 3.14 -13.27 -6.90
N GLY A 43 3.87 -14.39 -6.94
CA GLY A 43 4.65 -14.81 -8.11
C GLY A 43 3.78 -15.15 -9.32
N ALA A 44 2.64 -15.81 -9.10
CA ALA A 44 1.66 -16.08 -10.16
C ALA A 44 1.06 -14.77 -10.72
N LEU A 45 0.73 -13.82 -9.84
CA LEU A 45 0.23 -12.50 -10.24
C LEU A 45 1.28 -11.70 -11.02
N LEU A 46 2.53 -11.66 -10.54
CA LEU A 46 3.61 -10.94 -11.21
C LEU A 46 3.88 -11.51 -12.61
N ARG A 47 3.85 -12.84 -12.73
CA ARG A 47 4.00 -13.54 -14.02
C ARG A 47 2.82 -13.28 -14.96
N LYS A 48 1.60 -13.17 -14.43
CA LYS A 48 0.42 -12.81 -15.21
C LYS A 48 0.52 -11.36 -15.70
N ALA A 49 0.94 -10.44 -14.83
CA ALA A 49 1.17 -9.04 -15.17
C ALA A 49 2.29 -8.88 -16.22
N SER A 50 3.41 -9.58 -16.07
CA SER A 50 4.52 -9.53 -17.04
C SER A 50 4.15 -10.03 -18.43
N HIS A 51 3.15 -10.92 -18.52
CA HIS A 51 2.69 -11.48 -19.78
C HIS A 51 1.49 -10.73 -20.39
N ARG A 52 0.81 -9.90 -19.58
CA ARG A 52 -0.40 -9.14 -19.98
C ARG A 52 -0.10 -7.71 -20.37
N PHE A 53 0.86 -7.08 -19.69
CA PHE A 53 1.25 -5.69 -19.92
C PHE A 53 2.50 -5.61 -20.79
N THR A 54 2.59 -4.57 -21.61
CA THR A 54 3.82 -4.27 -22.34
C THR A 54 4.89 -3.73 -21.37
N THR A 55 6.17 -3.89 -21.71
CA THR A 55 7.29 -3.39 -20.89
C THR A 55 7.12 -1.92 -20.52
N THR A 56 6.68 -1.09 -21.46
CA THR A 56 6.44 0.34 -21.24
C THR A 56 5.33 0.58 -20.21
N GLN A 57 4.22 -0.17 -20.28
CA GLN A 57 3.11 -0.04 -19.34
C GLN A 57 3.52 -0.47 -17.92
N LEU A 58 4.34 -1.51 -17.79
CA LEU A 58 4.89 -1.93 -16.48
C LEU A 58 5.81 -0.87 -15.89
N ILE A 59 6.74 -0.32 -16.69
CA ILE A 59 7.67 0.72 -16.23
C ILE A 59 6.87 1.94 -15.73
N ILE A 60 5.94 2.43 -16.54
CA ILE A 60 5.10 3.57 -16.16
C ILE A 60 4.27 3.25 -14.92
N GLY A 61 3.67 2.06 -14.86
CA GLY A 61 2.88 1.62 -13.71
C GLY A 61 3.69 1.60 -12.41
N ILE A 62 4.89 1.00 -12.43
CA ILE A 62 5.78 0.96 -11.27
C ILE A 62 6.21 2.37 -10.86
N SER A 63 6.54 3.25 -11.81
CA SER A 63 6.91 4.64 -11.51
C SER A 63 5.78 5.40 -10.83
N VAL A 64 4.54 5.28 -11.31
CA VAL A 64 3.37 5.92 -10.70
C VAL A 64 3.13 5.38 -9.29
N LEU A 65 3.23 4.06 -9.09
CA LEU A 65 3.10 3.44 -7.77
C LEU A 65 4.16 3.95 -6.79
N ALA A 66 5.42 4.07 -7.23
CA ALA A 66 6.51 4.56 -6.39
C ALA A 66 6.32 6.03 -5.98
N VAL A 67 5.96 6.90 -6.92
CA VAL A 67 5.67 8.32 -6.63
C VAL A 67 4.46 8.42 -5.69
N GLY A 68 3.41 7.66 -5.96
CA GLY A 68 2.22 7.60 -5.10
C GLY A 68 2.56 7.19 -3.66
N ALA A 69 3.41 6.17 -3.48
CA ALA A 69 3.86 5.73 -2.17
C ALA A 69 4.57 6.85 -1.40
N VAL A 70 5.53 7.54 -2.04
CA VAL A 70 6.27 8.65 -1.41
C VAL A 70 5.36 9.80 -1.00
N LEU A 71 4.41 10.17 -1.85
CA LEU A 71 3.45 11.23 -1.53
C LEU A 71 2.51 10.83 -0.39
N LEU A 72 2.01 9.60 -0.38
CA LEU A 72 1.17 9.10 0.70
C LEU A 72 1.92 9.08 2.03
N THR A 73 3.18 8.65 2.06
CA THR A 73 3.98 8.66 3.29
C THR A 73 4.21 10.07 3.82
N GLN A 74 4.43 11.05 2.94
CA GLN A 74 4.55 12.46 3.36
C GLN A 74 3.24 12.99 3.95
N ARG A 75 2.10 12.72 3.30
CA ARG A 75 0.78 13.12 3.81
C ARG A 75 0.43 12.46 5.14
N VAL A 76 0.77 11.19 5.31
CA VAL A 76 0.56 10.47 6.57
C VAL A 76 1.49 11.02 7.66
N ALA A 77 2.75 11.32 7.34
CA ALA A 77 3.67 11.95 8.28
C ALA A 77 3.18 13.33 8.72
N GLU A 78 2.73 14.18 7.78
CA GLU A 78 2.11 15.48 8.07
C GLU A 78 0.86 15.33 8.97
N ALA A 79 -0.01 14.34 8.68
CA ALA A 79 -1.22 14.09 9.46
C ALA A 79 -0.93 13.56 10.88
N ILE A 80 0.17 12.84 11.07
CA ILE A 80 0.62 12.37 12.39
C ILE A 80 1.23 13.53 13.19
N GLU A 81 1.97 14.44 12.55
CA GLU A 81 2.53 15.63 13.21
C GLU A 81 1.43 16.60 13.69
N ASP A 82 0.40 16.87 12.88
CA ASP A 82 -0.70 17.78 13.23
C ASP A 82 -1.63 17.24 14.35
N SER A 83 -1.55 15.93 14.64
CA SER A 83 -2.29 15.29 15.74
C SER A 83 -1.58 15.35 17.10
N SER A 84 -0.39 15.96 17.18
CA SER A 84 0.46 15.97 18.38
C SER A 84 0.42 17.30 19.16
N ASP A 85 -0.28 18.33 18.66
CA ASP A 85 -0.28 19.69 19.22
C ASP A 85 -1.47 20.00 20.16
N ASP A 86 -2.18 18.99 20.66
CA ASP A 86 -3.18 19.14 21.72
C ASP A 86 -2.61 18.70 23.10
N GLU A 87 -1.51 19.33 23.54
CA GLU A 87 -1.11 19.25 24.94
C GLU A 87 -1.95 20.26 25.76
N PRO A 88 -2.77 19.82 26.73
CA PRO A 88 -3.52 20.74 27.58
C PRO A 88 -2.52 21.47 28.49
N LYS A 89 -2.24 22.75 28.18
CA LYS A 89 -1.45 23.64 29.04
C LYS A 89 -2.01 23.62 30.46
N LYS A 90 -1.42 22.81 31.33
CA LYS A 90 -1.67 22.81 32.77
C LYS A 90 -1.33 24.20 33.30
N LYS A 91 -2.38 25.00 33.57
CA LYS A 91 -2.26 26.24 34.33
C LYS A 91 -1.56 25.93 35.66
N ALA A 92 -0.34 26.45 35.83
CA ALA A 92 0.36 26.41 37.10
C ALA A 92 -0.49 27.13 38.19
N PRO A 93 -0.65 26.56 39.39
CA PRO A 93 -1.31 27.27 40.48
C PRO A 93 -0.43 28.44 40.91
N ARG A 94 -1.01 29.64 40.88
CA ARG A 94 -0.45 30.83 41.54
C ARG A 94 -0.32 30.50 43.04
N GLN A 95 0.90 30.26 43.52
CA GLN A 95 1.17 30.30 44.95
C GLN A 95 1.06 31.75 45.41
N ILE A 96 0.02 32.01 46.17
CA ILE A 96 -0.14 33.19 47.02
C ILE A 96 0.22 32.74 48.43
N GLY A 97 1.29 33.31 48.98
CA GLY A 97 1.81 33.04 50.32
C GLY A 97 3.12 33.78 50.51
#